data_AF-A0A926EYM3-F1
#
_entry.id   AF-A0A926EYM3-F1
#
_cell.length_a   1.000
_cell.length_b   1.000
_cell.length_c   1.000
_cell.angle_alpha   90.00
_cell.angle_beta   90.00
_cell.angle_gamma   90.00
#
_symmetry.space_group_name_H-M   'P 1'
#
loop_
_entity.id
_entity.type
_entity.pdbx_description
1 polymer ?
#
loop_
_entity_poly.entity_id
_entity_poly.type
_entity_poly.pdbx_seq_one_letter_code
_entity_poly.pdbx_strand_id
1 'polypeptide(L)'
;MESRMEKNKRLAREKRKRKFKAFLILLMTILVAFGIFRVNQIIKELNYLENTTLLNYDYKNNTLVFFGETYYIDFRILKKDF
;
A
#
# COMPACT_ATOMS: atom_id res chain seq x y z
N MET A 1 -41.66 -11.83 3.82
CA MET A 1 -40.39 -12.52 3.49
C MET A 1 -39.62 -11.62 2.55
N GLU A 2 -38.46 -11.07 2.95
CA GLU A 2 -37.58 -10.38 1.98
C GLU A 2 -37.24 -11.36 0.86
N SER A 3 -37.48 -10.95 -0.38
CA SER A 3 -37.15 -11.76 -1.56
C SER A 3 -35.65 -12.04 -1.59
N ARG A 4 -35.25 -13.26 -2.00
CA ARG A 4 -33.84 -13.63 -2.24
C ARG A 4 -33.12 -12.57 -3.10
N MET A 5 -33.87 -11.89 -3.97
CA MET A 5 -33.40 -10.83 -4.85
C MET A 5 -32.99 -9.54 -4.09
N GLU A 6 -33.75 -9.15 -3.06
CA GLU A 6 -33.46 -7.94 -2.26
C GLU A 6 -32.24 -8.13 -1.36
N LYS A 7 -32.10 -9.32 -0.76
CA LYS A 7 -30.92 -9.71 0.03
C LYS A 7 -29.65 -9.67 -0.82
N ASN A 8 -29.68 -10.20 -2.04
CA ASN A 8 -28.54 -10.17 -2.95
C ASN A 8 -28.16 -8.74 -3.37
N LYS A 9 -29.13 -7.86 -3.64
CA LYS A 9 -28.87 -6.44 -3.93
C LYS A 9 -28.23 -5.71 -2.76
N ARG A 10 -28.63 -5.99 -1.51
CA ARG A 10 -28.03 -5.41 -0.30
C ARG A 10 -26.57 -5.85 -0.13
N LEU A 11 -26.32 -7.15 -0.23
CA LEU A 11 -24.96 -7.73 -0.13
C LEU A 11 -24.01 -7.18 -1.21
N ALA A 12 -24.50 -6.99 -2.45
CA ALA A 12 -23.71 -6.40 -3.53
C ALA A 12 -23.36 -4.91 -3.27
N ARG A 13 -24.24 -4.15 -2.62
CA ARG A 13 -23.95 -2.75 -2.22
C ARG A 13 -22.89 -2.69 -1.13
N GLU A 14 -23.00 -3.53 -0.11
CA GLU A 14 -22.03 -3.60 0.98
C GLU A 14 -20.64 -4.07 0.52
N LYS A 15 -20.59 -5.07 -0.37
CA LYS A 15 -19.33 -5.52 -0.98
C LYS A 15 -18.66 -4.41 -1.78
N ARG A 16 -19.43 -3.62 -2.55
CA ARG A 16 -18.90 -2.47 -3.30
C ARG A 16 -18.33 -1.40 -2.39
N LYS A 17 -19.03 -1.04 -1.31
CA LYS A 17 -18.53 -0.07 -0.32
C LYS A 17 -17.21 -0.53 0.32
N ARG A 18 -17.11 -1.81 0.70
CA ARG A 18 -15.86 -2.38 1.24
C ARG A 18 -14.72 -2.34 0.23
N LYS A 19 -14.97 -2.75 -1.01
CA LYS A 19 -13.97 -2.68 -2.09
C LYS A 19 -13.54 -1.24 -2.40
N PHE A 20 -14.47 -0.30 -2.41
CA PHE A 20 -14.17 1.11 -2.64
C PHE A 20 -13.33 1.71 -1.51
N LYS A 21 -13.65 1.38 -0.25
CA LYS A 21 -12.82 1.79 0.90
C LYS A 21 -11.40 1.22 0.80
N ALA A 22 -11.25 -0.06 0.47
CA ALA A 22 -9.94 -0.69 0.25
C ALA A 22 -9.18 -0.04 -0.92
N PHE A 23 -9.87 0.28 -2.02
CA PHE A 23 -9.32 0.99 -3.16
C PHE A 23 -8.81 2.39 -2.79
N LEU A 24 -9.57 3.15 -1.98
CA LEU A 24 -9.13 4.47 -1.50
C LEU A 24 -7.87 4.37 -0.64
N ILE A 25 -7.82 3.40 0.27
CA ILE A 25 -6.63 3.16 1.11
C ILE A 25 -5.43 2.83 0.22
N LEU A 26 -5.59 1.92 -0.74
CA LEU A 26 -4.53 1.56 -1.68
C LEU A 26 -4.05 2.76 -2.50
N LEU A 27 -4.99 3.58 -3.00
CA LEU A 27 -4.68 4.78 -3.78
C LEU A 27 -3.87 5.79 -2.94
N MET A 28 -4.27 6.04 -1.69
CA MET A 28 -3.53 6.93 -0.80
C MET A 28 -2.12 6.41 -0.52
N THR A 29 -1.97 5.11 -0.29
CA THR A 29 -0.65 4.48 -0.09
C THR A 29 0.26 4.66 -1.32
N ILE A 30 -0.29 4.51 -2.53
CA ILE A 30 0.46 4.73 -3.77
C ILE A 30 0.89 6.20 -3.91
N LEU A 31 0.01 7.15 -3.60
CA LEU A 31 0.34 8.58 -3.66
C LEU A 31 1.47 8.95 -2.69
N VAL A 32 1.43 8.42 -1.47
CA VAL A 32 2.50 8.62 -0.48
C VAL A 32 3.82 8.01 -0.99
N ALA A 33 3.79 6.77 -1.47
CA ALA A 33 4.98 6.11 -2.01
C ALA A 33 5.59 6.90 -3.18
N PHE A 34 4.74 7.45 -4.07
CA PHE A 34 5.18 8.29 -5.18
C PHE A 34 5.82 9.60 -4.71
N GLY A 35 5.20 10.27 -3.72
CA GLY A 35 5.76 11.49 -3.13
C GLY A 35 7.14 11.25 -2.53
N ILE A 36 7.31 10.17 -1.78
CA ILE A 36 8.59 9.80 -1.18
C ILE A 36 9.62 9.44 -2.25
N PHE A 37 9.22 8.74 -3.31
CA PHE A 37 10.11 8.45 -4.44
C PHE A 37 10.60 9.73 -5.12
N ARG A 38 9.72 10.72 -5.33
CA ARG A 38 10.11 12.03 -5.89
C ARG A 38 11.08 12.78 -4.99
N VAL A 39 10.84 12.82 -3.68
CA VAL A 39 11.77 13.43 -2.72
C VAL A 39 13.12 12.72 -2.74
N ASN A 40 13.13 11.38 -2.80
CA ASN A 40 14.36 10.58 -2.89
C ASN A 40 15.16 10.91 -4.16
N GLN A 41 14.49 11.10 -5.31
CA GLN A 41 15.15 11.55 -6.55
C GLN A 41 15.78 12.93 -6.39
N ILE A 42 15.03 13.89 -5.84
CA ILE A 42 15.49 15.27 -5.66
C ILE A 42 16.70 15.33 -4.71
N ILE A 43 16.70 14.57 -3.62
CA ILE A 43 17.83 14.50 -2.68
C ILE A 43 19.08 13.94 -3.35
N LYS A 44 18.93 12.89 -4.18
CA LYS A 44 20.03 12.31 -4.95
C LYS A 44 20.58 13.30 -5.98
N GLU A 45 19.71 13.99 -6.71
CA GLU A 45 20.09 14.98 -7.73
C GLU A 45 20.85 16.16 -7.12
N LEU A 46 20.40 16.64 -5.96
CA LEU A 46 21.01 17.77 -5.28
C LEU A 46 22.26 17.40 -4.46
N ASN A 47 22.61 16.11 -4.40
CA ASN A 47 23.76 15.57 -3.66
C ASN A 47 23.81 16.05 -2.18
N TYR A 48 22.65 16.39 -1.61
CA TYR A 48 22.55 16.98 -0.27
C TYR A 48 22.94 15.99 0.84
N LEU A 49 22.86 14.69 0.56
CA LEU A 49 23.12 13.60 1.50
C LEU A 49 23.74 12.42 0.75
N GLU A 50 24.94 11.98 1.14
CA GLU A 50 25.69 10.91 0.46
C GLU A 50 24.94 9.56 0.44
N ASN A 51 24.02 9.29 1.37
CA ASN A 51 23.39 7.97 1.49
C ASN A 51 22.05 7.93 2.23
N THR A 52 21.07 8.76 1.88
CA THR A 52 19.69 8.58 2.38
C THR A 52 18.81 7.91 1.35
N THR A 53 18.80 6.58 1.36
CA THR A 53 17.77 5.81 0.67
C THR A 53 16.47 5.92 1.48
N LEU A 54 15.61 6.88 1.11
CA LEU A 54 14.35 7.13 1.83
C LEU A 54 13.30 6.04 1.61
N LEU A 55 13.31 5.40 0.45
CA LEU A 55 12.41 4.30 0.13
C LEU A 55 13.09 3.39 -0.90
N ASN A 56 13.27 2.13 -0.56
CA ASN A 56 13.72 1.08 -1.48
C ASN A 56 13.06 -0.23 -1.09
N TYR A 57 12.63 -1.01 -2.07
CA TYR A 57 12.00 -2.30 -1.83
C TYR A 57 12.74 -3.39 -2.60
N ASP A 58 13.29 -4.35 -1.86
CA ASP A 58 13.98 -5.51 -2.40
C ASP A 58 13.06 -6.74 -2.31
N TYR A 59 12.47 -7.09 -3.47
CA TYR A 59 11.62 -8.27 -3.64
C TYR A 59 12.34 -9.59 -3.34
N LYS A 60 13.66 -9.68 -3.52
CA LYS A 60 14.41 -10.93 -3.34
C LYS A 60 14.53 -11.28 -1.86
N ASN A 61 14.75 -10.25 -1.03
CA ASN A 61 14.92 -10.39 0.41
C ASN A 61 13.65 -10.05 1.21
N ASN A 62 12.56 -9.64 0.54
CA ASN A 62 11.35 -9.08 1.16
C ASN A 62 11.67 -7.98 2.18
N THR A 63 12.62 -7.11 1.84
CA THR A 63 13.01 -5.99 2.69
C THR A 63 12.54 -4.67 2.11
N LEU A 64 12.11 -3.78 3.00
CA LEU A 64 11.72 -2.42 2.70
C LEU A 64 12.64 -1.50 3.49
N VAL A 65 13.48 -0.75 2.80
CA VAL A 65 14.19 0.38 3.41
C VAL A 65 13.25 1.57 3.40
N PHE A 66 13.02 2.17 4.56
CA PHE A 66 12.19 3.36 4.73
C PHE A 66 12.85 4.34 5.70
N PHE A 67 13.10 5.57 5.24
CA PHE A 67 13.85 6.60 5.99
C PHE A 67 15.21 6.09 6.54
N GLY A 68 15.92 5.25 5.78
CA GLY A 68 17.21 4.68 6.19
C GLY A 68 17.12 3.43 7.08
N GLU A 69 15.94 3.12 7.62
CA GLU A 69 15.69 1.92 8.42
C GLU A 69 15.24 0.75 7.54
N THR A 70 15.71 -0.47 7.83
CA THR A 70 15.32 -1.67 7.07
C THR A 70 14.24 -2.45 7.81
N TYR A 71 13.12 -2.67 7.13
CA TYR A 71 11.97 -3.43 7.61
C TYR A 71 11.84 -4.75 6.83
N TYR A 72 11.52 -5.83 7.52
CA TYR A 72 11.23 -7.12 6.89
C TYR A 72 9.72 -7.26 6.71
N ILE A 73 9.27 -7.50 5.48
CA ILE A 73 7.86 -7.68 5.16
C ILE A 73 7.55 -9.18 5.10
N ASP A 74 6.76 -9.65 6.07
CA ASP A 74 6.23 -11.00 6.03
C ASP A 74 4.81 -11.03 5.44
N PHE A 75 4.70 -11.38 4.16
CA PHE A 75 3.41 -11.50 3.47
C PHE A 75 2.54 -12.66 3.99
N ARG A 76 3.05 -13.55 4.87
CA ARG A 76 2.25 -14.61 5.50
C ARG A 76 1.15 -14.05 6.39
N ILE A 77 1.32 -12.84 6.94
CA ILE A 77 0.29 -12.15 7.72
C ILE A 77 -0.97 -11.88 6.88
N LEU A 78 -0.82 -11.59 5.58
CA LEU A 78 -1.95 -11.27 4.70
C LEU A 78 -2.77 -12.50 4.28
N LYS A 79 -2.23 -13.72 4.46
CA LYS A 79 -2.94 -14.97 4.15
C LYS A 79 -3.94 -15.41 5.21
N LYS A 80 -3.94 -14.79 6.40
CA LYS A 80 -4.78 -15.25 7.51
C LYS A 80 -6.25 -14.82 7.37
N ASP A 81 -6.54 -13.85 6.50
CA ASP A 81 -7.87 -13.24 6.35
C ASP A 81 -8.52 -13.48 4.96
N PHE A 82 -7.98 -14.38 4.14
CA PHE A 82 -8.54 -14.77 2.84
C PHE A 82 -8.96 -16.24 2.77
#